data_AF-A0A516WWQ7-F1
#
_entry.id   AF-A0A516WWQ7-F1
#
_cell.length_a   1.000
_cell.length_b   1.000
_cell.length_c   1.000
_cell.angle_alpha   90.00
_cell.angle_beta   90.00
_cell.angle_gamma   90.00
#
_symmetry.space_group_name_H-M   'P 1'
#
loop_
_entity.id
_entity.type
_entity.pdbx_description
1 polymer ?
#
loop_
_entity_poly.entity_id
_entity_poly.type
_entity_poly.pdbx_seq_one_letter_code
_entity_poly.pdbx_strand_id
1 'polypeptide(L)'
;MTGTPATPADVDQSPEHFLGLSGAHIVATDTLLATRDNLVDVIDTKAMMCVHGDAGLGKTLSVNASLRDLVPEAVCRVQFRARPTPRDIRHTLFDALAVSGPPPAREISGAGL
;
A
#
# COMPACT_ATOMS: atom_id res chain seq x y z
N MET A 1 -14.27 -24.73 1.51
CA MET A 1 -13.39 -23.78 2.23
C MET A 1 -13.69 -22.39 1.70
N THR A 2 -14.64 -21.71 2.32
CA THR A 2 -15.07 -20.35 1.96
C THR A 2 -14.15 -19.37 2.66
N GLY A 3 -13.26 -18.70 1.91
CA GLY A 3 -12.42 -17.64 2.45
C GLY A 3 -13.28 -16.41 2.74
N THR A 4 -13.42 -16.05 4.02
CA THR A 4 -13.96 -14.77 4.45
C THR A 4 -13.05 -13.64 3.92
N PRO A 5 -13.58 -12.57 3.31
CA PRO A 5 -12.75 -11.43 2.93
C PRO A 5 -12.18 -10.78 4.18
N ALA A 6 -10.86 -10.64 4.24
CA ALA A 6 -10.18 -9.94 5.34
C ALA A 6 -10.63 -8.47 5.36
N THR A 7 -11.12 -8.02 6.50
CA THR A 7 -11.43 -6.61 6.77
C THR A 7 -10.13 -5.80 6.73
N PRO A 8 -10.11 -4.54 6.22
CA PRO A 8 -8.89 -3.73 6.12
C PRO A 8 -8.12 -3.51 7.44
N ALA A 9 -8.75 -3.80 8.58
CA ALA A 9 -8.16 -3.74 9.91
C ALA A 9 -7.29 -4.96 10.29
N ASP A 10 -7.26 -6.02 9.47
CA ASP A 10 -6.48 -7.24 9.72
C ASP A 10 -5.10 -7.23 9.02
N VAL A 11 -4.59 -6.04 8.67
CA VAL A 11 -3.20 -5.90 8.21
C VAL A 11 -2.30 -5.93 9.44
N ASP A 12 -2.00 -7.15 9.87
CA ASP A 12 -1.06 -7.56 10.91
C ASP A 12 0.07 -6.55 11.19
N GLN A 13 0.09 -6.06 12.43
CA GLN A 13 1.10 -5.16 13.00
C GLN A 13 2.17 -5.96 13.78
N SER A 14 2.79 -6.98 13.18
CA SER A 14 3.92 -7.73 13.79
C SER A 14 4.94 -8.20 12.72
N PRO A 15 6.20 -8.57 13.07
CA PRO A 15 7.38 -7.79 12.67
C PRO A 15 8.09 -8.24 11.38
N GLU A 16 8.78 -7.25 10.79
CA GLU A 16 10.06 -7.36 10.05
C GLU A 16 10.13 -8.10 8.70
N HIS A 17 9.40 -9.21 8.48
CA HIS A 17 9.70 -10.07 7.32
C HIS A 17 8.48 -10.80 6.73
N PHE A 18 8.44 -10.96 5.40
CA PHE A 18 7.35 -11.64 4.67
C PHE A 18 7.02 -13.05 5.20
N LEU A 19 8.01 -13.73 5.78
CA LEU A 19 7.86 -15.08 6.37
C LEU A 19 7.72 -15.08 7.90
N GLY A 20 7.77 -13.93 8.57
CA GLY A 20 7.63 -13.83 10.02
C GLY A 20 8.64 -14.67 10.82
N LEU A 21 9.83 -14.91 10.26
CA LEU A 21 10.83 -15.79 10.85
C LEU A 21 11.51 -15.10 12.04
N SER A 22 11.61 -15.79 13.17
CA SER A 22 12.34 -15.30 14.34
C SER A 22 13.81 -15.04 14.01
N GLY A 23 14.30 -13.85 14.34
CA GLY A 23 15.68 -13.42 14.06
C GLY A 23 15.98 -13.09 12.60
N ALA A 24 14.97 -13.01 11.73
CA ALA A 24 15.17 -12.49 10.38
C ALA A 24 15.32 -10.97 10.40
N HIS A 25 16.27 -10.48 9.59
CA HIS A 25 16.54 -9.05 9.44
C HIS A 25 16.54 -8.66 7.97
N ILE A 26 16.08 -7.44 7.69
CA ILE A 26 16.19 -6.85 6.35
C ILE A 26 17.66 -6.48 6.12
N VAL A 27 18.21 -6.93 4.99
CA VAL A 27 19.58 -6.57 4.57
C VAL A 27 19.50 -5.41 3.58
N ALA A 28 20.28 -4.37 3.83
CA ALA A 28 20.45 -3.26 2.89
C ALA A 28 21.06 -3.77 1.59
N THR A 29 20.32 -3.64 0.49
CA THR A 29 20.79 -3.90 -0.87
C THR A 29 20.68 -2.62 -1.67
N ASP A 30 21.45 -2.50 -2.75
CA ASP A 30 21.41 -1.32 -3.63
C ASP A 30 19.98 -1.03 -4.12
N THR A 31 19.20 -2.07 -4.45
CA THR A 31 17.81 -1.93 -4.88
C THR A 31 16.89 -1.43 -3.76
N LEU A 32 17.11 -1.87 -2.51
CA LEU A 32 16.35 -1.38 -1.35
C LEU A 32 16.67 0.10 -1.11
N LEU A 33 17.95 0.47 -1.13
CA LEU A 33 18.39 1.86 -0.93
C LEU A 33 17.85 2.77 -2.05
N ALA A 34 17.95 2.36 -3.30
CA ALA A 34 17.39 3.10 -4.42
C ALA A 34 15.85 3.24 -4.34
N THR A 35 15.15 2.21 -3.86
CA THR A 35 13.69 2.31 -3.63
C THR A 35 13.37 3.34 -2.55
N ARG A 36 14.15 3.37 -1.47
CA ARG A 36 13.98 4.33 -0.38
C ARG A 36 14.23 5.76 -0.87
N ASP A 37 15.30 6.00 -1.62
CA ASP A 37 15.63 7.33 -2.13
C ASP A 37 14.55 7.85 -3.09
N ASN A 38 14.09 7.01 -4.02
CA ASN A 38 12.97 7.36 -4.89
C ASN A 38 11.67 7.68 -4.11
N LEU A 39 11.41 6.97 -3.02
CA LEU A 39 10.24 7.24 -2.17
C LEU A 39 10.35 8.60 -1.47
N VAL A 40 11.56 9.01 -1.03
CA VAL A 40 11.78 10.35 -0.47
C VAL A 40 11.36 11.42 -1.48
N ASP A 41 11.86 11.31 -2.72
CA ASP A 41 11.57 12.29 -3.78
C ASP A 41 10.09 12.31 -4.15
N VAL A 42 9.46 11.14 -4.24
CA VAL A 42 8.04 11.00 -4.59
C VAL A 42 7.13 11.59 -3.50
N ILE A 43 7.48 11.40 -2.23
CA ILE A 43 6.74 11.97 -1.10
C ILE A 43 6.88 13.50 -1.10
N ASP A 44 8.09 14.01 -1.25
CA ASP A 44 8.37 15.46 -1.26
C ASP A 44 7.63 16.18 -2.40
N THR A 45 7.67 15.59 -3.60
CA THR A 45 7.04 16.14 -4.81
C THR A 45 5.55 15.83 -4.94
N LYS A 46 4.99 15.01 -4.03
CA LYS A 46 3.60 14.49 -4.11
C LYS A 46 3.30 13.80 -5.45
N ALA A 47 4.30 13.11 -5.99
CA ALA A 47 4.20 12.39 -7.25
C ALA A 47 3.58 10.99 -7.06
N MET A 48 3.45 10.25 -8.17
CA MET A 48 3.08 8.83 -8.15
C MET A 48 4.28 7.97 -8.59
N MET A 49 4.50 6.88 -7.87
CA MET A 49 5.53 5.88 -8.21
C MET A 49 4.89 4.52 -8.48
N CYS A 50 5.44 3.78 -9.43
CA CYS A 50 5.14 2.38 -9.65
C CYS A 50 6.41 1.54 -9.47
N VAL A 51 6.35 0.51 -8.61
CA VAL A 51 7.43 -0.47 -8.45
C VAL A 51 6.99 -1.76 -9.13
N HIS A 52 7.67 -2.14 -10.21
CA HIS A 52 7.34 -3.31 -11.02
C HIS A 52 8.50 -4.31 -11.12
N GLY A 53 8.20 -5.53 -11.56
CA GLY A 53 9.17 -6.63 -11.69
C GLY A 53 8.59 -7.97 -11.25
N ASP A 54 9.35 -9.05 -11.44
CA ASP A 54 8.89 -10.42 -11.16
C ASP A 54 8.53 -10.66 -9.70
N ALA A 55 7.70 -11.70 -9.46
CA ALA A 55 7.31 -12.09 -8.12
C ALA A 55 8.53 -12.52 -7.28
N GLY A 56 8.50 -12.20 -5.98
CA GLY A 56 9.57 -12.58 -5.05
C GLY A 56 10.79 -11.65 -5.01
N LEU A 57 10.90 -10.64 -5.89
CA LEU A 57 12.04 -9.71 -5.91
C LEU A 57 12.01 -8.61 -4.80
N GLY A 58 11.25 -8.80 -3.73
CA GLY A 58 11.28 -7.88 -2.59
C GLY A 58 10.62 -6.50 -2.81
N LYS A 59 9.83 -6.30 -3.88
CA LYS A 59 9.12 -5.02 -4.15
C LYS A 59 8.27 -4.55 -2.96
N THR A 60 7.36 -5.41 -2.52
CA THR A 60 6.48 -5.13 -1.37
C THR A 60 7.27 -4.94 -0.08
N LEU A 61 8.32 -5.74 0.14
CA LEU A 61 9.20 -5.62 1.31
C LEU A 61 9.88 -4.25 1.33
N SER A 62 10.51 -3.86 0.21
CA SER A 62 11.32 -2.65 0.10
C SER A 62 10.48 -1.38 0.27
N VAL A 63 9.30 -1.34 -0.36
CA VAL A 63 8.36 -0.22 -0.21
C VAL A 63 7.85 -0.14 1.24
N ASN A 64 7.43 -1.26 1.83
CA ASN A 64 6.89 -1.24 3.19
C ASN A 64 7.95 -0.89 4.23
N ALA A 65 9.17 -1.44 4.12
CA ALA A 65 10.27 -1.12 5.03
C ALA A 65 10.61 0.38 4.96
N SER A 66 10.76 0.91 3.74
CA SER A 66 11.09 2.33 3.54
C SER A 66 9.98 3.26 4.04
N LEU A 67 8.71 2.97 3.76
CA LEU A 67 7.59 3.81 4.18
C LEU A 67 7.38 3.83 5.70
N ARG A 68 7.68 2.72 6.40
CA ARG A 68 7.67 2.67 7.86
C ARG A 68 8.72 3.62 8.46
N ASP A 69 9.89 3.72 7.85
CA ASP A 69 10.95 4.60 8.33
C ASP A 69 10.67 6.07 7.96
N LEU A 70 10.13 6.32 6.77
CA LEU A 70 9.93 7.67 6.24
C LEU A 70 8.66 8.36 6.78
N VAL A 71 7.53 7.65 6.83
CA VAL A 71 6.20 8.21 7.10
C VAL A 71 5.28 7.21 7.83
N PRO A 72 5.67 6.68 9.01
CA PRO A 72 4.98 5.55 9.67
C PRO A 72 3.47 5.75 9.88
N GLU A 73 3.05 6.98 10.19
CA GLU A 73 1.66 7.32 10.53
C GLU A 73 0.78 7.67 9.31
N ALA A 74 1.35 7.72 8.10
CA ALA A 74 0.66 8.23 6.91
C ALA A 74 0.53 7.19 5.78
N VAL A 75 0.62 5.89 6.10
CA VAL A 75 0.55 4.81 5.11
C VAL A 75 -0.83 4.15 5.12
N CYS A 76 -1.59 4.33 4.05
CA CYS A 76 -2.80 3.54 3.78
C CYS A 76 -2.47 2.41 2.78
N ARG A 77 -2.60 1.16 3.22
CA ARG A 77 -2.31 -0.03 2.39
C ARG A 77 -3.60 -0.60 1.84
N VAL A 78 -3.69 -0.71 0.51
CA VAL A 78 -4.83 -1.33 -0.17
C VAL A 78 -4.35 -2.41 -1.13
N GLN A 79 -5.15 -3.48 -1.25
CA GLN A 79 -4.92 -4.53 -2.21
C GLN A 79 -6.15 -4.66 -3.12
N PHE A 80 -5.90 -4.66 -4.42
CA PHE A 80 -6.94 -4.87 -5.42
C PHE A 80 -6.86 -6.28 -5.99
N ARG A 81 -8.03 -6.84 -6.30
CA ARG A 81 -8.11 -8.02 -7.17
C ARG A 81 -7.55 -7.71 -8.55
N ALA A 82 -7.21 -8.76 -9.31
CA ALA A 82 -6.87 -8.60 -10.72
C ALA A 82 -8.02 -7.89 -11.49
N ARG A 83 -7.67 -6.90 -12.32
CA ARG A 83 -8.59 -6.08 -13.11
C ARG A 83 -9.71 -5.47 -12.25
N PRO A 84 -9.37 -4.60 -11.28
CA PRO A 84 -10.38 -3.94 -10.47
C PRO A 84 -11.21 -2.99 -11.35
N THR A 85 -12.52 -2.95 -11.09
CA THR A 85 -13.38 -1.94 -11.70
C THR A 85 -13.23 -0.61 -10.96
N PRO A 86 -13.59 0.53 -11.57
CA PRO A 86 -13.64 1.81 -10.85
C PRO A 86 -14.51 1.75 -9.58
N ARG A 87 -15.56 0.93 -9.58
CA ARG A 87 -16.39 0.69 -8.41
C ARG A 87 -15.61 -0.01 -7.29
N ASP A 88 -14.86 -1.07 -7.63
CA ASP A 88 -14.02 -1.77 -6.67
C ASP A 88 -13.00 -0.81 -6.04
N ILE A 89 -12.34 0.02 -6.87
CA ILE A 89 -11.37 1.00 -6.40
C ILE A 89 -12.01 1.98 -5.40
N ARG A 90 -13.15 2.57 -5.74
CA ARG A 90 -13.83 3.52 -4.85
C ARG A 90 -14.22 2.88 -3.51
N HIS A 91 -14.81 1.69 -3.52
CA HIS A 91 -15.24 1.04 -2.29
C HIS A 91 -14.04 0.67 -1.40
N THR A 92 -13.00 0.06 -1.98
CA THR A 92 -11.79 -0.28 -1.21
C THR A 92 -11.12 0.95 -0.62
N LEU A 93 -11.02 2.05 -1.37
CA LEU A 93 -10.44 3.30 -0.84
C LEU A 93 -11.34 3.94 0.21
N PHE A 94 -12.66 3.94 0.01
CA PHE A 94 -13.62 4.47 0.99
C PHE A 94 -13.47 3.78 2.34
N ASP A 95 -13.41 2.44 2.34
CA ASP A 95 -13.24 1.63 3.54
C ASP A 95 -11.85 1.85 4.16
N ALA A 96 -10.79 1.81 3.35
CA ALA A 96 -9.42 1.91 3.84
C ALA A 96 -9.05 3.30 4.39
N LEU A 97 -9.67 4.36 3.87
CA LEU A 97 -9.50 5.74 4.36
C LEU A 97 -10.48 6.09 5.49
N ALA A 98 -11.33 5.15 5.92
CA ALA A 98 -12.33 5.33 6.97
C ALA A 98 -13.20 6.59 6.76
N VAL A 99 -13.56 6.86 5.50
CA VAL A 99 -14.36 8.05 5.15
C VAL A 99 -15.75 7.91 5.78
N SER A 100 -16.22 8.98 6.43
CA SER A 100 -17.55 8.98 7.06
C SER A 100 -18.67 9.07 6.02
N GLY A 101 -19.80 8.40 6.29
CA GLY A 101 -21.02 8.46 5.47
C GLY A 101 -21.24 7.21 4.61
N PRO A 102 -22.15 7.28 3.62
CA PRO A 102 -22.33 6.20 2.65
C PRO A 102 -21.25 6.27 1.55
N PRO A 103 -20.82 5.12 0.99
CA PRO A 103 -19.84 5.09 -0.08
C PRO A 103 -20.37 5.80 -1.35
N PRO A 104 -19.51 6.52 -2.10
CA PRO A 104 -19.93 7.29 -3.26
C PRO A 104 -20.47 6.39 -4.40
N ALA A 105 -21.76 6.59 -4.72
CA ALA A 105 -22.49 5.80 -5.70
C ALA A 105 -22.11 6.10 -7.16
N ARG A 106 -21.60 7.30 -7.44
CA ARG A 106 -21.20 7.78 -8.77
C ARG A 106 -19.92 8.61 -8.68
N GLU A 107 -19.30 8.84 -9.83
CA GLU A 107 -18.24 9.82 -9.96
C GLU A 107 -18.78 11.20 -9.55
N ILE A 108 -17.93 11.98 -8.87
CA ILE A 108 -18.25 13.37 -8.57
C ILE A 108 -18.15 14.09 -9.92
N SER A 109 -19.29 14.34 -10.56
CA SER A 109 -19.31 15.24 -11.73
C SER A 109 -18.81 16.59 -11.24
N GLY A 110 -17.70 17.07 -11.81
CA GLY A 110 -16.95 18.21 -11.30
C GLY A 110 -17.88 19.35 -10.93
N ALA A 111 -17.89 19.73 -9.64
CA ALA A 111 -18.28 21.06 -9.27
C ALA A 111 -17.31 22.01 -9.98
N GLY A 112 -17.87 22.89 -10.81
CA GLY A 112 -17.12 23.74 -11.74
C GLY A 112 -15.89 24.40 -11.11
N LEU A 113 -14.75 24.17 -11.76
CA LEU A 113 -13.63 25.10 -11.81
C LEU A 113 -13.75 25.87 -13.12
#